data_AF-A0A381SLL2-F1
#
_entry.id   AF-A0A381SLL2-F1
#
_cell.length_a   1.000
_cell.length_b   1.000
_cell.length_c   1.000
_cell.angle_alpha   90.00
_cell.angle_beta   90.00
_cell.angle_gamma   90.00
#
_symmetry.space_group_name_H-M   'P 1'
#
loop_
_entity.id
_entity.type
_entity.pdbx_description
1 polymer ?
#
loop_
_entity_poly.entity_id
_entity_poly.type
_entity_poly.pdbx_seq_one_letter_code
_entity_poly.pdbx_strand_id
1 'polypeptide(L)'
;VPDLPRSFSPSSAGAWNQCPQRWRYRYIQKLPDPPGEPALLGTFAHRVLELLCAEPATDRTVERARELAGQAWPETADNPEFQALGLDDDAQRAFRWRAWTAIHGLWSLEDPAGVDVRATEQKVSADVAGVPFFGIVDRLDADEDGLVITDYKSGRTPRPTERSKSLDQVLLYAAAVEDSTGERPHRARLLYLGSEIIETAVTVDALGATTGRFSESWRQVGKACAEDRFETHTGPLCGWCPYVDRCEDGGREVRRRVAAGRMREDAPARVLLGL
;
A
#
# COMPACT_ATOMS: atom_id res chain seq x y z
N VAL A 1 -22.64 18.88 -4.07
CA VAL A 1 -22.53 17.52 -3.48
C VAL A 1 -21.51 16.78 -4.31
N PRO A 2 -20.40 16.31 -3.73
CA PRO A 2 -19.38 15.59 -4.48
C PRO A 2 -19.91 14.25 -5.00
N ASP A 3 -19.52 13.89 -6.23
CA ASP A 3 -19.84 12.59 -6.82
C ASP A 3 -19.10 11.46 -6.09
N LEU A 4 -19.77 10.32 -5.97
CA LEU A 4 -19.14 9.11 -5.45
C LEU A 4 -18.07 8.62 -6.45
N PRO A 5 -16.89 8.17 -5.98
CA PRO A 5 -15.87 7.62 -6.87
C PRO A 5 -16.39 6.44 -7.70
N ARG A 6 -15.79 6.22 -8.87
CA ARG A 6 -16.16 5.09 -9.75
C ARG A 6 -15.73 3.73 -9.17
N SER A 7 -14.73 3.73 -8.30
CA SER A 7 -14.23 2.54 -7.65
C SER A 7 -13.70 2.85 -6.26
N PHE A 8 -13.61 1.81 -5.44
CA PHE A 8 -13.07 1.82 -4.10
C PHE A 8 -12.00 0.72 -4.01
N SER A 9 -10.82 1.08 -3.51
CA SER A 9 -9.68 0.17 -3.38
C SER A 9 -9.32 -0.03 -1.89
N PRO A 10 -8.52 -1.05 -1.54
CA PRO A 10 -8.07 -1.24 -0.16
C PRO A 10 -7.33 -0.01 0.38
N SER A 11 -6.49 0.64 -0.45
CA SER A 11 -5.80 1.88 -0.08
C SER A 11 -6.77 3.05 0.13
N SER A 12 -7.82 3.14 -0.69
CA SER A 12 -8.87 4.16 -0.53
C SER A 12 -9.66 3.97 0.77
N ALA A 13 -10.04 2.72 1.08
CA ALA A 13 -10.66 2.38 2.36
C ALA A 13 -9.75 2.65 3.56
N GLY A 14 -8.45 2.33 3.44
CA GLY A 14 -7.45 2.67 4.44
C GLY A 14 -7.35 4.18 4.70
N ALA A 15 -7.34 4.99 3.63
CA ALA A 15 -7.33 6.45 3.73
C ALA A 15 -8.62 7.00 4.36
N TRP A 16 -9.79 6.46 3.98
CA TRP A 16 -11.09 6.79 4.56
C TRP A 16 -11.10 6.54 6.07
N ASN A 17 -10.76 5.32 6.47
CA ASN A 17 -10.74 4.89 7.86
C ASN A 17 -9.70 5.65 8.71
N GLN A 18 -8.63 6.14 8.09
CA GLN A 18 -7.64 6.98 8.76
C GLN A 18 -8.18 8.38 9.05
N CYS A 19 -8.72 9.08 8.04
CA CYS A 19 -9.28 10.41 8.19
C CYS A 19 -10.17 10.76 6.97
N PRO A 20 -11.50 10.84 7.13
CA PRO A 20 -12.43 11.19 6.05
C PRO A 20 -12.10 12.51 5.36
N GLN A 21 -11.66 13.53 6.10
CA GLN A 21 -11.26 14.81 5.50
C GLN A 21 -9.99 14.68 4.62
N ARG A 22 -9.00 13.87 5.04
CA ARG A 22 -7.83 13.57 4.18
C ARG A 22 -8.27 12.83 2.92
N TRP A 23 -9.17 11.87 3.07
CA TRP A 23 -9.74 11.13 1.95
C TRP A 23 -10.43 12.06 0.95
N ARG A 24 -11.23 13.03 1.43
CA ARG A 24 -11.87 14.05 0.58
C ARG A 24 -10.85 14.84 -0.23
N TYR A 25 -9.79 15.34 0.41
CA TYR A 25 -8.74 16.09 -0.27
C TYR A 25 -8.10 15.29 -1.40
N ARG A 26 -7.81 14.02 -1.16
CA ARG A 26 -7.18 13.14 -2.15
C ARG A 26 -8.12 12.69 -3.26
N TYR A 27 -9.25 12.09 -2.93
CA TYR A 27 -10.08 11.34 -3.89
C TYR A 27 -11.19 12.18 -4.53
N ILE A 28 -11.67 13.21 -3.83
CA ILE A 28 -12.72 14.10 -4.35
C ILE A 28 -12.09 15.35 -4.96
N GLN A 29 -11.27 16.06 -4.20
CA GLN A 29 -10.65 17.31 -4.66
C GLN A 29 -9.40 17.10 -5.51
N LYS A 30 -8.85 15.87 -5.52
CA LYS A 30 -7.66 15.51 -6.30
C LYS A 30 -6.46 16.42 -6.02
N LEU A 31 -6.33 16.83 -4.75
CA LEU A 31 -5.16 17.59 -4.31
C LEU A 31 -3.91 16.71 -4.34
N PRO A 32 -2.72 17.25 -4.69
CA PRO A 32 -1.48 16.49 -4.69
C PRO A 32 -1.22 15.76 -3.36
N ASP A 33 -0.94 14.46 -3.42
CA ASP A 33 -0.52 13.61 -2.28
C ASP A 33 0.87 13.05 -2.60
N PRO A 34 1.93 13.90 -2.59
CA PRO A 34 3.26 13.47 -3.01
C PRO A 34 3.77 12.36 -2.08
N PRO A 35 4.27 11.25 -2.63
CA PRO A 35 4.77 10.15 -1.82
C PRO A 35 6.06 10.57 -1.10
N GLY A 36 6.19 10.14 0.15
CA GLY A 36 7.47 10.25 0.85
C GLY A 36 8.48 9.19 0.37
N GLU A 37 9.75 9.40 0.71
CA GLU A 37 10.84 8.47 0.39
C GLU A 37 10.53 6.99 0.70
N PRO A 38 9.90 6.61 1.84
CA PRO A 38 9.56 5.21 2.10
C PRO A 38 8.58 4.59 1.09
N ALA A 39 7.64 5.38 0.57
CA ALA A 39 6.66 4.89 -0.40
C ALA A 39 7.30 4.69 -1.78
N LEU A 40 8.18 5.60 -2.20
CA LEU A 40 8.95 5.47 -3.44
C LEU A 40 9.94 4.30 -3.35
N LEU A 41 10.54 4.05 -2.18
CA LEU A 41 11.38 2.87 -1.96
C LEU A 41 10.59 1.57 -2.15
N GLY A 42 9.39 1.49 -1.58
CA GLY A 42 8.49 0.35 -1.78
C GLY A 42 8.13 0.16 -3.25
N THR A 43 7.79 1.25 -3.94
CA THR A 43 7.44 1.23 -5.38
C THR A 43 8.60 0.69 -6.23
N PHE A 44 9.83 1.18 -6.00
CA PHE A 44 10.99 0.68 -6.71
C PHE A 44 11.29 -0.80 -6.39
N ALA A 45 11.16 -1.21 -5.12
CA ALA A 45 11.34 -2.61 -4.74
C ALA A 45 10.30 -3.54 -5.40
N HIS A 46 9.01 -3.13 -5.39
CA HIS A 46 7.93 -3.84 -6.08
C HIS A 46 8.23 -3.99 -7.57
N ARG A 47 8.63 -2.91 -8.23
CA ARG A 47 8.96 -2.93 -9.66
C ARG A 47 10.06 -3.93 -10.01
N VAL A 48 11.12 -4.01 -9.19
CA VAL A 48 12.20 -4.98 -9.42
C VAL A 48 11.72 -6.41 -9.21
N LEU A 49 10.91 -6.66 -8.17
CA LEU A 49 10.36 -7.99 -7.90
C LEU A 49 9.32 -8.42 -8.93
N GLU A 50 8.52 -7.51 -9.45
CA GLU A 50 7.61 -7.73 -10.58
C GLU A 50 8.41 -8.20 -11.81
N LEU A 51 9.44 -7.44 -12.20
CA LEU A 51 10.31 -7.79 -13.33
C LEU A 51 10.95 -9.16 -13.13
N LEU A 52 11.44 -9.46 -11.92
CA LEU A 52 12.04 -10.75 -11.59
C LEU A 52 11.02 -11.89 -11.73
N CYS A 53 9.84 -11.75 -11.15
CA CYS A 53 8.81 -12.79 -11.17
C CYS A 53 8.18 -12.99 -12.56
N ALA A 54 8.31 -12.02 -13.47
CA ALA A 54 7.93 -12.15 -14.87
C ALA A 54 8.91 -13.00 -15.70
N GLU A 55 10.14 -13.19 -15.22
CA GLU A 55 11.14 -14.04 -15.88
C GLU A 55 10.85 -15.54 -15.66
N PRO A 56 11.38 -16.44 -16.51
CA PRO A 56 11.36 -17.87 -16.27
C PRO A 56 11.91 -18.22 -14.88
N ALA A 57 11.32 -19.22 -14.23
CA ALA A 57 11.66 -19.60 -12.86
C ALA A 57 13.17 -19.81 -12.62
N THR A 58 13.87 -20.43 -13.57
CA THR A 58 15.32 -20.70 -13.49
C THR A 58 16.18 -19.44 -13.48
N ASP A 59 15.65 -18.33 -13.96
CA ASP A 59 16.39 -17.08 -14.13
C ASP A 59 16.16 -16.13 -12.94
N ARG A 60 15.30 -16.50 -11.98
CA ARG A 60 14.93 -15.67 -10.82
C ARG A 60 15.98 -15.69 -9.70
N THR A 61 17.20 -15.34 -10.04
CA THR A 61 18.36 -15.34 -9.15
C THR A 61 18.62 -13.98 -8.51
N VAL A 62 19.45 -13.95 -7.46
CA VAL A 62 19.89 -12.70 -6.82
C VAL A 62 20.65 -11.83 -7.81
N GLU A 63 21.52 -12.44 -8.62
CA GLU A 63 22.29 -11.76 -9.65
C GLU A 63 21.37 -11.12 -10.68
N ARG A 64 20.33 -11.84 -11.14
CA ARG A 64 19.35 -11.29 -12.08
C ARG A 64 18.57 -10.13 -11.49
N ALA A 65 18.12 -10.24 -10.24
CA ALA A 65 17.44 -9.14 -9.57
C ALA A 65 18.31 -7.89 -9.44
N ARG A 66 19.63 -8.05 -9.26
CA ARG A 66 20.57 -6.92 -9.24
C ARG A 66 20.66 -6.22 -10.58
N GLU A 67 20.69 -6.97 -11.67
CA GLU A 67 20.66 -6.42 -13.03
C GLU A 67 19.36 -5.66 -13.29
N LEU A 68 18.22 -6.27 -12.95
CA LEU A 68 16.89 -5.66 -13.09
C LEU A 68 16.75 -4.37 -12.26
N ALA A 69 17.31 -4.34 -11.04
CA ALA A 69 17.38 -3.12 -10.24
C ALA A 69 18.17 -2.01 -10.94
N GLY A 70 19.29 -2.36 -11.60
CA GLY A 70 20.05 -1.42 -12.42
C GLY A 70 19.25 -0.89 -13.62
N GLN A 71 18.47 -1.76 -14.27
CA GLN A 71 17.64 -1.42 -15.43
C GLN A 71 16.42 -0.57 -15.06
N ALA A 72 15.79 -0.82 -13.90
CA ALA A 72 14.63 -0.08 -13.42
C ALA A 72 15.01 1.27 -12.77
N TRP A 73 16.27 1.46 -12.38
CA TRP A 73 16.69 2.68 -11.68
C TRP A 73 16.44 3.97 -12.45
N PRO A 74 16.75 4.09 -13.76
CA PRO A 74 16.48 5.30 -14.53
C PRO A 74 15.01 5.74 -14.46
N GLU A 75 14.06 4.80 -14.53
CA GLU A 75 12.62 5.09 -14.39
C GLU A 75 12.30 5.77 -13.05
N THR A 76 12.93 5.31 -11.96
CA THR A 76 12.76 5.91 -10.63
C THR A 76 13.46 7.25 -10.51
N ALA A 77 14.69 7.36 -11.01
CA ALA A 77 15.49 8.59 -10.93
C ALA A 77 14.88 9.75 -11.75
N ASP A 78 14.25 9.43 -12.88
CA ASP A 78 13.58 10.39 -13.77
C ASP A 78 12.15 10.72 -13.33
N ASN A 79 11.60 9.99 -12.34
CA ASN A 79 10.26 10.25 -11.82
C ASN A 79 10.21 11.63 -11.11
N PRO A 80 9.28 12.53 -11.49
CA PRO A 80 9.14 13.85 -10.85
C PRO A 80 8.90 13.80 -9.33
N GLU A 81 8.20 12.79 -8.83
CA GLU A 81 7.96 12.59 -7.40
C GLU A 81 9.24 12.22 -6.66
N PHE A 82 10.12 11.44 -7.28
CA PHE A 82 11.43 11.11 -6.73
C PHE A 82 12.36 12.34 -6.74
N GLN A 83 12.38 13.08 -7.85
CA GLN A 83 13.16 14.33 -7.95
C GLN A 83 12.70 15.38 -6.92
N ALA A 84 11.40 15.44 -6.64
CA ALA A 84 10.82 16.34 -5.64
C ALA A 84 11.29 16.05 -4.20
N LEU A 85 11.86 14.87 -3.92
CA LEU A 85 12.51 14.60 -2.63
C LEU A 85 13.79 15.41 -2.43
N GLY A 86 14.42 15.91 -3.50
CA GLY A 86 15.63 16.72 -3.42
C GLY A 86 16.83 15.97 -2.84
N LEU A 87 16.91 14.65 -3.05
CA LEU A 87 18.00 13.82 -2.54
C LEU A 87 19.31 14.10 -3.30
N ASP A 88 20.36 14.41 -2.55
CA ASP A 88 21.72 14.48 -3.08
C ASP A 88 22.27 13.09 -3.48
N ASP A 89 23.45 13.05 -4.09
CA ASP A 89 24.04 11.80 -4.59
C ASP A 89 24.26 10.76 -3.49
N ASP A 90 24.53 11.20 -2.25
CA ASP A 90 24.80 10.33 -1.10
C ASP A 90 23.49 9.73 -0.58
N ALA A 91 22.44 10.54 -0.47
CA ALA A 91 21.11 10.13 -0.10
C ALA A 91 20.48 9.21 -1.16
N GLN A 92 20.69 9.46 -2.45
CA GLN A 92 20.27 8.55 -3.52
C GLN A 92 21.01 7.20 -3.45
N ARG A 93 22.31 7.19 -3.13
CA ARG A 93 23.04 5.93 -2.88
C ARG A 93 22.46 5.18 -1.70
N ALA A 94 22.16 5.87 -0.60
CA ALA A 94 21.52 5.27 0.57
C ALA A 94 20.12 4.73 0.26
N PHE A 95 19.32 5.44 -0.54
CA PHE A 95 18.02 4.98 -1.03
C PHE A 95 18.16 3.66 -1.80
N ARG A 96 19.05 3.61 -2.80
CA ARG A 96 19.28 2.40 -3.61
C ARG A 96 19.73 1.22 -2.75
N TRP A 97 20.60 1.46 -1.76
CA TRP A 97 21.06 0.42 -0.85
C TRP A 97 19.93 -0.14 0.03
N ARG A 98 19.08 0.74 0.57
CA ARG A 98 17.92 0.33 1.37
C ARG A 98 16.89 -0.42 0.52
N ALA A 99 16.64 0.03 -0.71
CA ALA A 99 15.78 -0.68 -1.64
C ALA A 99 16.34 -2.08 -1.98
N TRP A 100 17.65 -2.17 -2.27
CA TRP A 100 18.31 -3.45 -2.51
C TRP A 100 18.21 -4.39 -1.30
N THR A 101 18.36 -3.86 -0.09
CA THR A 101 18.20 -4.65 1.14
C THR A 101 16.79 -5.22 1.25
N ALA A 102 15.75 -4.46 0.88
CA ALA A 102 14.38 -4.96 0.81
C ALA A 102 14.21 -6.03 -0.28
N ILE A 103 14.67 -5.77 -1.51
CA ILE A 103 14.59 -6.73 -2.64
C ILE A 103 15.28 -8.06 -2.28
N HIS A 104 16.53 -7.99 -1.80
CA HIS A 104 17.29 -9.16 -1.37
C HIS A 104 16.64 -9.89 -0.18
N GLY A 105 15.87 -9.17 0.64
CA GLY A 105 15.09 -9.74 1.73
C GLY A 105 14.01 -10.75 1.29
N LEU A 106 13.71 -10.87 -0.01
CA LEU A 106 12.84 -11.92 -0.52
C LEU A 106 13.43 -13.32 -0.28
N TRP A 107 14.74 -13.51 -0.51
CA TRP A 107 15.41 -14.81 -0.38
C TRP A 107 15.50 -15.34 1.06
N SER A 108 15.25 -14.50 2.07
CA SER A 108 15.11 -14.98 3.45
C SER A 108 13.72 -15.57 3.73
N LEU A 109 12.75 -15.34 2.84
CA LEU A 109 11.35 -15.76 2.99
C LEU A 109 11.03 -16.95 2.10
N GLU A 110 11.52 -16.96 0.87
CA GLU A 110 11.27 -18.00 -0.13
C GLU A 110 12.36 -18.02 -1.21
N ASP A 111 12.43 -19.11 -1.98
CA ASP A 111 13.20 -19.18 -3.22
C ASP A 111 12.28 -18.79 -4.40
N PRO A 112 12.48 -17.63 -5.07
CA PRO A 112 11.64 -17.18 -6.18
C PRO A 112 11.60 -18.15 -7.36
N ALA A 113 12.63 -18.97 -7.54
CA ALA A 113 12.69 -20.00 -8.59
C ALA A 113 11.77 -21.19 -8.29
N GLY A 114 11.39 -21.39 -7.02
CA GLY A 114 10.48 -22.45 -6.58
C GLY A 114 9.00 -22.06 -6.59
N VAL A 115 8.67 -20.81 -6.91
CA VAL A 115 7.28 -20.29 -6.88
C VAL A 115 6.65 -20.34 -8.27
N ASP A 116 5.50 -21.00 -8.40
CA ASP A 116 4.66 -20.93 -9.60
C ASP A 116 3.88 -19.61 -9.60
N VAL A 117 4.45 -18.58 -10.24
CA VAL A 117 3.84 -17.27 -10.38
C VAL A 117 2.93 -17.27 -11.61
N ARG A 118 1.64 -17.02 -11.40
CA ARG A 118 0.63 -16.95 -12.47
C ARG A 118 0.53 -15.57 -13.08
N ALA A 119 0.61 -14.53 -12.25
CA ALA A 119 0.61 -13.14 -12.71
C ALA A 119 1.33 -12.23 -11.71
N THR A 120 1.89 -11.15 -12.22
CA THR A 120 2.39 -10.01 -11.45
C THR A 120 1.59 -8.76 -11.83
N GLU A 121 1.43 -7.83 -10.90
CA GLU A 121 0.71 -6.55 -11.09
C GLU A 121 -0.66 -6.72 -11.79
N GLN A 122 -1.40 -7.75 -11.39
CA GLN A 122 -2.67 -8.08 -12.01
C GLN A 122 -3.73 -7.04 -11.63
N LYS A 123 -4.21 -6.30 -12.63
CA LYS A 123 -5.35 -5.39 -12.47
C LYS A 123 -6.63 -6.19 -12.32
N VAL A 124 -7.38 -5.92 -11.26
CA VAL A 124 -8.65 -6.58 -10.96
C VAL A 124 -9.74 -5.53 -10.81
N SER A 125 -10.83 -5.70 -11.56
CA SER A 125 -12.07 -4.93 -11.44
C SER A 125 -13.19 -5.92 -11.10
N ALA A 126 -13.94 -5.64 -10.03
CA ALA A 126 -14.90 -6.58 -9.47
C ALA A 126 -16.03 -5.86 -8.72
N ASP A 127 -17.10 -6.58 -8.36
CA ASP A 127 -18.04 -6.17 -7.32
C ASP A 127 -17.73 -6.93 -6.02
N VAL A 128 -17.26 -6.22 -5.00
CA VAL A 128 -16.93 -6.84 -3.70
C VAL A 128 -17.98 -6.44 -2.69
N ALA A 129 -18.99 -7.31 -2.50
CA ALA A 129 -20.10 -7.11 -1.57
C ALA A 129 -20.87 -5.80 -1.80
N GLY A 130 -21.21 -5.51 -3.07
CA GLY A 130 -21.91 -4.31 -3.51
C GLY A 130 -21.02 -3.07 -3.64
N VAL A 131 -19.70 -3.24 -3.57
CA VAL A 131 -18.73 -2.16 -3.71
C VAL A 131 -18.02 -2.29 -5.06
N PRO A 132 -18.03 -1.24 -5.91
CA PRO A 132 -17.27 -1.25 -7.15
C PRO A 132 -15.78 -1.25 -6.81
N PHE A 133 -15.13 -2.40 -6.99
CA PHE A 133 -13.74 -2.60 -6.62
C PHE A 133 -12.81 -2.39 -7.82
N PHE A 134 -11.69 -1.69 -7.59
CA PHE A 134 -10.55 -1.72 -8.50
C PHE A 134 -9.26 -1.76 -7.69
N GLY A 135 -8.38 -2.69 -8.05
CA GLY A 135 -7.10 -2.88 -7.39
C GLY A 135 -6.06 -3.51 -8.29
N ILE A 136 -4.84 -3.57 -7.79
CA ILE A 136 -3.71 -4.23 -8.45
C ILE A 136 -3.15 -5.22 -7.43
N VAL A 137 -3.11 -6.49 -7.80
CA VAL A 137 -2.53 -7.57 -7.00
C VAL A 137 -1.06 -7.67 -7.38
N ASP A 138 -0.15 -7.43 -6.42
CA ASP A 138 1.29 -7.46 -6.66
C ASP A 138 1.72 -8.79 -7.30
N ARG A 139 1.28 -9.92 -6.71
CA ARG A 139 1.59 -11.26 -7.21
C ARG A 139 0.46 -12.25 -6.94
N LEU A 140 0.05 -12.97 -7.99
CA LEU A 140 -0.84 -14.11 -7.93
C LEU A 140 -0.04 -15.38 -8.19
N ASP A 141 0.08 -16.23 -7.18
CA ASP A 141 0.79 -17.51 -7.26
C ASP A 141 -0.22 -18.66 -7.40
N ALA A 142 0.28 -19.84 -7.75
CA ALA A 142 -0.45 -21.09 -7.61
C ALA A 142 0.38 -22.13 -6.86
N ASP A 143 -0.29 -22.95 -6.07
CA ASP A 143 0.27 -24.15 -5.49
C ASP A 143 -0.69 -25.34 -5.70
N GLU A 144 -0.45 -26.46 -5.01
CA GLU A 144 -1.24 -27.68 -5.15
C GLU A 144 -2.73 -27.52 -4.74
N ASP A 145 -3.02 -26.56 -3.87
CA ASP A 145 -4.37 -26.30 -3.34
C ASP A 145 -5.12 -25.21 -4.12
N GLY A 146 -4.43 -24.44 -4.98
CA GLY A 146 -5.03 -23.45 -5.88
C GLY A 146 -4.32 -22.10 -5.88
N LEU A 147 -5.06 -21.03 -6.14
CA LEU A 147 -4.51 -19.68 -6.21
C LEU A 147 -4.12 -19.12 -4.83
N VAL A 148 -3.08 -18.30 -4.82
CA VAL A 148 -2.56 -17.62 -3.63
C VAL A 148 -2.34 -16.15 -3.95
N ILE A 149 -2.91 -15.26 -3.12
CA ILE A 149 -2.64 -13.82 -3.17
C ILE A 149 -1.37 -13.52 -2.38
N THR A 150 -0.42 -12.83 -2.99
CA THR A 150 0.83 -12.40 -2.37
C THR A 150 1.05 -10.90 -2.58
N ASP A 151 1.31 -10.16 -1.50
CA ASP A 151 1.68 -8.73 -1.53
C ASP A 151 2.99 -8.51 -0.78
N TYR A 152 3.87 -7.69 -1.35
CA TYR A 152 5.18 -7.42 -0.76
C TYR A 152 5.11 -6.19 0.15
N LYS A 153 5.70 -6.28 1.35
CA LYS A 153 5.82 -5.15 2.27
C LYS A 153 7.30 -4.84 2.54
N SER A 154 7.73 -3.62 2.20
CA SER A 154 9.06 -3.09 2.53
C SER A 154 9.13 -2.36 3.88
N GLY A 155 7.99 -2.31 4.58
CA GLY A 155 7.85 -1.64 5.88
C GLY A 155 8.07 -2.55 7.07
N ARG A 156 7.84 -2.00 8.28
CA ARG A 156 7.90 -2.77 9.52
C ARG A 156 6.71 -3.72 9.64
N THR A 157 6.99 -4.91 10.16
CA THR A 157 5.97 -5.90 10.49
C THR A 157 5.02 -5.37 11.58
N PRO A 158 3.70 -5.58 11.42
CA PRO A 158 2.71 -5.17 12.41
C PRO A 158 2.86 -5.93 13.71
N ARG A 159 2.39 -5.32 14.80
CA ARG A 159 2.32 -6.00 16.11
C ARG A 159 1.36 -7.19 16.02
N PRO A 160 1.50 -8.23 16.86
CA PRO A 160 0.60 -9.39 16.84
C PRO A 160 -0.89 -9.02 16.85
N THR A 161 -1.28 -8.00 17.62
CA THR A 161 -2.67 -7.51 17.73
C THR A 161 -3.18 -6.82 16.46
N GLU A 162 -2.30 -6.43 15.54
CA GLU A 162 -2.61 -5.69 14.31
C GLU A 162 -2.52 -6.59 13.06
N ARG A 163 -2.02 -7.82 13.19
CA ARG A 163 -1.79 -8.74 12.07
C ARG A 163 -3.06 -9.04 11.29
N SER A 164 -4.17 -9.33 12.00
CA SER A 164 -5.46 -9.60 11.36
C SER A 164 -5.91 -8.46 10.46
N LYS A 165 -5.81 -7.22 10.95
CA LYS A 165 -6.14 -6.02 10.19
C LYS A 165 -5.21 -5.80 8.99
N SER A 166 -3.93 -6.18 9.11
CA SER A 166 -3.00 -6.05 7.98
C SER A 166 -3.37 -6.95 6.80
N LEU A 167 -3.99 -8.10 7.07
CA LEU A 167 -4.44 -9.07 6.06
C LEU A 167 -5.72 -8.63 5.31
N ASP A 168 -6.45 -7.62 5.80
CA ASP A 168 -7.67 -7.13 5.15
C ASP A 168 -7.42 -6.77 3.66
N GLN A 169 -6.26 -6.18 3.33
CA GLN A 169 -5.93 -5.84 1.94
C GLN A 169 -5.89 -7.07 1.03
N VAL A 170 -5.15 -8.10 1.41
CA VAL A 170 -4.98 -9.31 0.59
C VAL A 170 -6.22 -10.19 0.59
N LEU A 171 -7.04 -10.15 1.64
CA LEU A 171 -8.37 -10.78 1.65
C LEU A 171 -9.36 -10.06 0.70
N LEU A 172 -9.30 -8.73 0.59
CA LEU A 172 -10.09 -8.00 -0.41
C LEU A 172 -9.64 -8.33 -1.83
N TYR A 173 -8.34 -8.51 -2.07
CA TYR A 173 -7.85 -9.01 -3.35
C TYR A 173 -8.34 -10.42 -3.64
N ALA A 174 -8.35 -11.32 -2.64
CA ALA A 174 -8.89 -12.66 -2.82
C ALA A 174 -10.37 -12.64 -3.21
N ALA A 175 -11.19 -11.80 -2.55
CA ALA A 175 -12.60 -11.61 -2.90
C ALA A 175 -12.78 -11.04 -4.33
N ALA A 176 -11.95 -10.06 -4.71
CA ALA A 176 -12.02 -9.45 -6.03
C ALA A 176 -11.59 -10.43 -7.15
N VAL A 177 -10.56 -11.25 -6.89
CA VAL A 177 -10.16 -12.33 -7.80
C VAL A 177 -11.30 -13.34 -7.94
N GLU A 178 -11.87 -13.82 -6.83
CA GLU A 178 -13.01 -14.75 -6.85
C GLU A 178 -14.19 -14.22 -7.68
N ASP A 179 -14.58 -12.96 -7.50
CA ASP A 179 -15.67 -12.36 -8.28
C ASP A 179 -15.33 -12.25 -9.78
N SER A 180 -14.10 -11.85 -10.10
CA SER A 180 -13.69 -11.60 -11.49
C SER A 180 -13.36 -12.87 -12.30
N THR A 181 -12.89 -13.94 -11.66
CA THR A 181 -12.45 -15.18 -12.32
C THR A 181 -13.36 -16.37 -12.04
N GLY A 182 -14.17 -16.33 -10.97
CA GLY A 182 -14.90 -17.47 -10.46
C GLY A 182 -14.05 -18.47 -9.65
N GLU A 183 -12.75 -18.22 -9.50
CA GLU A 183 -11.82 -19.06 -8.75
C GLU A 183 -11.39 -18.36 -7.46
N ARG A 184 -11.72 -18.95 -6.31
CA ARG A 184 -11.33 -18.41 -5.00
C ARG A 184 -9.88 -18.78 -4.70
N PRO A 185 -8.98 -17.80 -4.45
CA PRO A 185 -7.68 -18.09 -3.85
C PRO A 185 -7.85 -18.72 -2.48
N HIS A 186 -7.11 -19.79 -2.18
CA HIS A 186 -7.24 -20.50 -0.89
C HIS A 186 -6.41 -19.86 0.21
N ARG A 187 -5.39 -19.07 -0.14
CA ARG A 187 -4.46 -18.44 0.79
C ARG A 187 -4.12 -17.01 0.39
N ALA A 188 -3.92 -16.17 1.39
CA ALA A 188 -3.52 -14.77 1.23
C ALA A 188 -2.32 -14.46 2.13
N ARG A 189 -1.28 -13.82 1.59
CA ARG A 189 0.01 -13.63 2.24
C ARG A 189 0.54 -12.21 2.08
N LEU A 190 1.24 -11.77 3.12
CA LEU A 190 2.04 -10.57 3.15
C LEU A 190 3.49 -10.98 3.40
N LEU A 191 4.37 -10.68 2.45
CA LEU A 191 5.80 -10.91 2.56
C LEU A 191 6.46 -9.63 3.08
N TYR A 192 6.72 -9.56 4.39
CA TYR A 192 7.50 -8.48 4.97
C TYR A 192 8.98 -8.74 4.68
N LEU A 193 9.47 -8.12 3.61
CA LEU A 193 10.77 -8.39 3.01
C LEU A 193 11.91 -8.28 4.04
N GLY A 194 12.71 -9.35 4.17
CA GLY A 194 13.79 -9.45 5.15
C GLY A 194 13.35 -9.70 6.59
N SER A 195 12.07 -10.02 6.83
CA SER A 195 11.51 -10.25 8.16
C SER A 195 10.74 -11.57 8.25
N GLU A 196 9.44 -11.57 7.92
CA GLU A 196 8.57 -12.75 8.09
C GLU A 196 7.42 -12.74 7.08
N ILE A 197 6.80 -13.90 6.89
CA ILE A 197 5.54 -14.04 6.16
C ILE A 197 4.39 -13.99 7.16
N ILE A 198 3.39 -13.14 6.90
CA ILE A 198 2.11 -13.16 7.60
C ILE A 198 1.06 -13.63 6.61
N GLU A 199 0.40 -14.75 6.90
CA GLU A 199 -0.57 -15.36 6.00
C GLU A 199 -1.84 -15.84 6.72
N THR A 200 -2.88 -16.07 5.92
CA THR A 200 -4.15 -16.62 6.38
C THR A 200 -4.83 -17.44 5.29
N ALA A 201 -5.63 -18.42 5.71
CA ALA A 201 -6.53 -19.14 4.82
C ALA A 201 -7.70 -18.23 4.42
N VAL A 202 -8.10 -18.31 3.15
CA VAL A 202 -9.21 -17.55 2.60
C VAL A 202 -10.50 -18.35 2.78
N THR A 203 -11.07 -18.24 3.98
CA THR A 203 -12.34 -18.88 4.32
C THR A 203 -13.52 -17.97 4.02
N VAL A 204 -14.73 -18.55 3.90
CA VAL A 204 -15.98 -17.79 3.75
C VAL A 204 -16.15 -16.77 4.88
N ASP A 205 -15.83 -17.15 6.11
CA ASP A 205 -15.93 -16.28 7.28
C ASP A 205 -14.91 -15.12 7.24
N ALA A 206 -13.67 -15.41 6.84
CA ALA A 206 -12.62 -14.40 6.73
C ALA A 206 -12.95 -13.37 5.63
N LEU A 207 -13.45 -13.85 4.49
CA LEU A 207 -13.93 -12.99 3.41
C LEU A 207 -15.14 -12.16 3.87
N GLY A 208 -16.18 -12.79 4.42
CA GLY A 208 -17.39 -12.11 4.86
C GLY A 208 -17.14 -11.01 5.90
N ALA A 209 -16.26 -11.26 6.87
CA ALA A 209 -15.89 -10.25 7.86
C ALA A 209 -15.17 -9.05 7.22
N THR A 210 -14.27 -9.31 6.26
CA THR A 210 -13.44 -8.29 5.61
C THR A 210 -14.24 -7.47 4.60
N THR A 211 -14.98 -8.13 3.72
CA THR A 211 -15.85 -7.48 2.72
C THR A 211 -17.00 -6.73 3.39
N GLY A 212 -17.50 -7.20 4.54
CA GLY A 212 -18.47 -6.47 5.36
C GLY A 212 -17.93 -5.13 5.89
N ARG A 213 -16.71 -5.09 6.43
CA ARG A 213 -16.06 -3.83 6.86
C ARG A 213 -15.81 -2.89 5.69
N PHE A 214 -15.47 -3.44 4.53
CA PHE A 214 -15.22 -2.68 3.30
C PHE A 214 -16.51 -2.07 2.75
N SER A 215 -17.59 -2.84 2.68
CA SER A 215 -18.93 -2.39 2.28
C SER A 215 -19.48 -1.32 3.25
N GLU A 216 -19.25 -1.48 4.55
CA GLU A 216 -19.60 -0.44 5.53
C GLU A 216 -18.81 0.86 5.29
N SER A 217 -17.50 0.75 5.05
CA SER A 217 -16.67 1.93 4.72
C SER A 217 -17.20 2.64 3.47
N TRP A 218 -17.57 1.87 2.44
CA TRP A 218 -18.14 2.42 1.21
C TRP A 218 -19.48 3.13 1.43
N ARG A 219 -20.36 2.55 2.24
CA ARG A 219 -21.64 3.18 2.62
C ARG A 219 -21.42 4.51 3.34
N GLN A 220 -20.42 4.57 4.24
CA GLN A 220 -20.06 5.80 4.95
C GLN A 220 -19.50 6.87 4.00
N VAL A 221 -18.66 6.48 3.04
CA VAL A 221 -18.21 7.39 1.96
C VAL A 221 -19.41 7.93 1.20
N GLY A 222 -20.36 7.08 0.81
CA GLY A 222 -21.60 7.48 0.13
C GLY A 222 -22.40 8.51 0.91
N LYS A 223 -22.60 8.28 2.22
CA LYS A 223 -23.29 9.22 3.12
C LYS A 223 -22.54 10.56 3.21
N ALA A 224 -21.22 10.52 3.43
CA ALA A 224 -20.40 11.72 3.54
C ALA A 224 -20.40 12.53 2.25
N CYS A 225 -20.36 11.87 1.09
CA CYS A 225 -20.52 12.52 -0.20
C CYS A 225 -21.89 13.19 -0.33
N ALA A 226 -22.98 12.47 -0.04
CA ALA A 226 -24.34 13.00 -0.14
C ALA A 226 -24.59 14.22 0.77
N GLU A 227 -23.97 14.24 1.95
CA GLU A 227 -24.10 15.32 2.93
C GLU A 227 -23.04 16.43 2.77
N ASP A 228 -22.03 16.23 1.91
CA ASP A 228 -20.78 17.01 1.85
C ASP A 228 -20.13 17.23 3.23
N ARG A 229 -20.16 16.20 4.07
CA ARG A 229 -19.62 16.21 5.45
C ARG A 229 -18.57 15.14 5.63
N PHE A 230 -17.34 15.58 5.86
CA PHE A 230 -16.17 14.72 6.02
C PHE A 230 -15.49 15.05 7.34
N GLU A 231 -15.54 14.10 8.28
CA GLU A 231 -14.98 14.31 9.61
C GLU A 231 -13.45 14.32 9.60
N THR A 232 -12.88 15.16 10.47
CA THR A 232 -11.45 15.20 10.73
C THR A 232 -11.11 14.24 11.88
N HIS A 233 -10.20 13.30 11.65
CA HIS A 233 -9.62 12.49 12.71
C HIS A 233 -8.19 12.96 13.00
N THR A 234 -7.98 13.59 14.15
CA THR A 234 -6.66 14.10 14.54
C THR A 234 -5.85 13.07 15.33
N GLY A 235 -4.55 12.99 15.08
CA GLY A 235 -3.65 12.12 15.82
C GLY A 235 -2.18 12.31 15.40
N PRO A 236 -1.28 11.37 15.74
CA PRO A 236 0.13 11.47 15.34
C PRO A 236 0.26 11.64 13.82
N LEU A 237 -0.53 10.90 13.05
CA LEU A 237 -0.49 10.86 11.59
C LEU A 237 -0.78 12.22 10.91
N CYS A 238 -1.33 13.21 11.63
CA CYS A 238 -1.39 14.58 11.13
C CYS A 238 0.00 15.16 10.80
N GLY A 239 1.06 14.69 11.47
CA GLY A 239 2.45 15.04 11.18
C GLY A 239 2.94 14.61 9.79
N TRP A 240 2.23 13.67 9.17
CA TRP A 240 2.54 13.06 7.87
C TRP A 240 1.43 13.31 6.84
N CYS A 241 0.45 14.15 7.15
CA CYS A 241 -0.61 14.51 6.23
C CYS A 241 -0.14 15.66 5.33
N PRO A 242 -0.16 15.52 3.98
CA PRO A 242 0.30 16.58 3.07
C PRO A 242 -0.64 17.79 3.04
N TYR A 243 -1.84 17.67 3.61
CA TYR A 243 -2.88 18.69 3.61
C TYR A 243 -3.00 19.44 4.94
N VAL A 244 -2.03 19.26 5.84
CA VAL A 244 -2.11 19.79 7.20
C VAL A 244 -2.13 21.33 7.23
N ASP A 245 -1.51 21.98 6.24
CA ASP A 245 -1.54 23.43 6.02
C ASP A 245 -2.94 23.95 5.66
N ARG A 246 -3.81 23.08 5.15
CA ARG A 246 -5.21 23.34 4.78
C ARG A 246 -6.21 22.71 5.75
N CYS A 247 -5.75 22.08 6.83
CA CYS A 247 -6.58 21.38 7.79
C CYS A 247 -6.42 22.02 9.18
N GLU A 248 -7.40 22.80 9.61
CA GLU A 248 -7.34 23.55 10.87
C GLU A 248 -7.13 22.63 12.08
N ASP A 249 -7.90 21.54 12.17
CA ASP A 249 -7.79 20.53 13.22
C ASP A 249 -6.45 19.80 13.20
N GLY A 250 -5.98 19.42 12.01
CA GLY A 250 -4.68 18.80 11.82
C GLY A 250 -3.55 19.72 12.26
N GLY A 251 -3.59 20.99 11.84
CA GLY A 251 -2.62 22.00 12.23
C GLY A 251 -2.59 22.28 13.72
N ARG A 252 -3.75 22.31 14.39
CA ARG A 252 -3.84 22.39 15.86
C ARG A 252 -3.16 21.20 16.54
N GLU A 253 -3.44 19.98 16.09
CA GLU A 253 -2.87 18.76 16.68
C GLU A 253 -1.35 18.70 16.47
N VAL A 254 -0.83 19.09 15.31
CA VAL A 254 0.62 19.13 15.08
C VAL A 254 1.29 20.14 16.00
N ARG A 255 0.80 21.37 16.10
CA ARG A 255 1.36 22.39 17.02
C ARG A 255 1.36 21.90 18.48
N ARG A 256 0.25 21.30 18.92
CA ARG A 256 0.13 20.71 20.27
C ARG A 256 1.18 19.62 20.51
N ARG A 257 1.42 18.75 19.53
CA ARG A 257 2.42 17.68 19.63
C ARG A 257 3.85 18.21 19.62
N VAL A 258 4.16 19.18 18.76
CA VAL A 258 5.47 19.83 18.72
C VAL A 258 5.77 20.50 20.06
N ALA A 259 4.83 21.30 20.59
CA ALA A 259 4.98 21.95 21.90
C ALA A 259 5.19 20.96 23.06
N ALA A 260 4.66 19.74 22.92
CA ALA A 260 4.83 18.68 23.90
C ALA A 260 6.03 17.76 23.66
N GLY A 261 6.90 18.05 22.67
CA GLY A 261 8.03 17.17 22.32
C GLY A 261 7.62 15.79 21.77
N ARG A 262 6.38 15.67 21.27
CA ARG A 262 5.75 14.41 20.82
C ARG A 262 5.57 14.31 19.31
N MET A 263 6.27 15.16 18.55
CA MET A 263 6.32 15.11 17.10
C MET A 263 7.75 14.88 16.65
N ARG A 264 7.97 13.93 15.74
CA ARG A 264 9.30 13.68 15.17
C ARG A 264 9.81 14.92 14.42
N GLU A 265 11.13 15.11 14.41
CA GLU A 265 11.77 16.24 13.73
C GLU A 265 11.60 16.15 12.21
N ASP A 266 11.60 14.94 11.67
CA ASP A 266 11.43 14.65 10.24
C ASP A 266 9.97 14.59 9.79
N ALA A 267 9.01 15.02 10.63
CA ALA A 267 7.61 15.08 10.24
C ALA A 267 7.40 16.24 9.23
N PRO A 268 6.96 15.97 7.98
CA PRO A 268 6.81 17.01 6.94
C PRO A 268 5.88 18.16 7.35
N ALA A 269 4.92 17.88 8.23
CA ALA A 269 4.00 18.90 8.75
C ALA A 269 4.71 20.05 9.49
N ARG A 270 5.89 19.83 10.07
CA ARG A 270 6.65 20.91 10.71
C ARG A 270 7.03 21.98 9.69
N VAL A 271 7.60 21.57 8.56
CA VAL A 271 7.96 22.46 7.45
C VAL A 271 6.71 23.13 6.87
N LEU A 272 5.65 22.36 6.60
CA LEU A 272 4.40 22.90 6.05
C LEU A 272 3.71 23.94 6.94
N LEU A 273 3.93 23.87 8.27
CA LEU A 273 3.34 24.79 9.25
C LEU A 273 4.32 25.85 9.78
N GLY A 274 5.59 25.83 9.35
CA GLY A 274 6.63 26.73 9.83
C GLY A 274 6.99 26.55 11.32
N LEU A 275 7.12 25.30 11.77
CA LEU A 275 7.39 24.89 13.17
C LEU A 275 8.77 24.29 13.39
#